data_AF-A0A2A4QWL9-F1
#
_entry.id   AF-A0A2A4QWL9-F1
#
_cell.length_a   1.000
_cell.length_b   1.000
_cell.length_c   1.000
_cell.angle_alpha   90.00
_cell.angle_beta   90.00
_cell.angle_gamma   90.00
#
_symmetry.space_group_name_H-M   'P 1'
#
loop_
_entity.id
_entity.type
_entity.pdbx_description
1 polymer ?
#
loop_
_entity_poly.entity_id
_entity_poly.type
_entity_poly.pdbx_seq_one_letter_code
_entity_poly.pdbx_strand_id
1 'polypeptide(L)'
;MLETILSKLGLPLLIAAVSKALKSIDNPIAKSASESLSKVENAIATGSISVEQASEANRHIERLSEIDSDALKQINESLRAEIASQDAYVRRMRPTFGYLMAFTWTLQMSAIAYIMVFEIAQASVILKAVESLSSIWAVALSVLGIYVYKRSEDKKLY
;
A
#
# COMPACT_ATOMS: atom_id res chain seq x y z
N MET A 1 21.13 24.89 23.22
CA MET A 1 22.42 25.11 22.53
C MET A 1 22.59 24.22 21.30
N LEU A 2 22.26 22.91 21.37
CA LEU A 2 22.23 22.05 20.18
C LEU A 2 21.20 22.51 19.13
N GLU A 3 19.98 22.89 19.52
CA GLU A 3 18.96 23.44 18.61
C GLU A 3 19.41 24.75 17.94
N THR A 4 20.14 25.60 18.65
CA THR A 4 20.68 26.87 18.12
C THR A 4 21.85 26.65 17.16
N ILE A 5 22.55 25.52 17.28
CA ILE A 5 23.64 25.09 16.40
C ILE A 5 23.06 24.36 15.17
N LEU A 6 22.06 23.49 15.36
CA LEU A 6 21.33 22.80 14.29
C LEU A 6 20.50 23.75 13.43
N SER A 7 19.79 24.71 14.02
CA SER A 7 19.06 25.75 13.27
C SER A 7 19.96 26.68 12.46
N LYS A 8 21.27 26.75 12.79
CA LYS A 8 22.29 27.48 12.04
C LYS A 8 23.11 26.59 11.07
N LEU A 9 23.06 25.27 11.21
CA LEU A 9 23.86 24.30 10.44
C LEU A 9 23.04 23.31 9.60
N GLY A 10 21.70 23.29 9.72
CA GLY A 10 20.83 22.32 9.06
C GLY A 10 20.92 22.35 7.52
N LEU A 11 20.50 23.48 6.91
CA LEU A 11 20.58 23.66 5.47
C LEU A 11 22.01 23.48 4.91
N PRO A 12 23.08 24.09 5.49
CA PRO A 12 24.44 23.85 5.02
C PRO A 12 24.87 22.38 5.05
N LEU A 13 24.54 21.65 6.12
CA LEU A 13 24.86 20.22 6.25
C LEU A 13 24.12 19.38 5.19
N LEU A 14 22.85 19.67 4.95
CA LEU A 14 22.04 18.99 3.93
C LEU A 14 22.58 19.25 2.52
N ILE A 15 22.93 20.51 2.21
CA ILE A 15 23.53 20.90 0.93
C ILE A 15 24.85 20.16 0.72
N ALA A 16 25.70 20.07 1.74
CA ALA A 16 26.97 19.35 1.67
C ALA A 16 26.77 17.83 1.45
N ALA A 17 25.82 17.22 2.19
CA ALA A 17 25.51 15.80 2.04
C ALA A 17 24.95 15.46 0.66
N VAL A 18 23.99 16.24 0.17
CA VAL A 18 23.37 16.06 -1.15
C VAL A 18 24.38 16.34 -2.26
N SER A 19 25.19 17.40 -2.15
CA SER A 19 26.25 17.69 -3.12
C SER A 19 27.25 16.53 -3.22
N LYS A 20 27.68 15.97 -2.08
CA LYS A 20 28.60 14.83 -2.06
C LYS A 20 28.00 13.58 -2.70
N ALA A 21 26.72 13.29 -2.43
CA ALA A 21 26.01 12.17 -3.05
C ALA A 21 25.90 12.36 -4.57
N LEU A 22 25.48 13.54 -5.03
CA LEU A 22 25.35 13.84 -6.46
C LEU A 22 26.69 13.81 -7.20
N LYS A 23 27.79 14.23 -6.55
CA LYS A 23 29.15 14.17 -7.10
C LYS A 23 29.61 12.73 -7.37
N SER A 24 29.11 11.75 -6.62
CA SER A 24 29.46 10.33 -6.77
C SER A 24 28.78 9.65 -7.96
N ILE A 25 27.78 10.29 -8.55
CA ILE A 25 27.04 9.75 -9.70
C ILE A 25 27.77 10.18 -10.98
N ASP A 26 28.16 9.19 -11.80
CA ASP A 26 28.78 9.44 -13.12
C ASP A 26 27.72 9.86 -14.17
N ASN A 27 27.19 11.07 -13.99
CA ASN A 27 26.27 11.71 -14.91
C ASN A 27 26.55 13.23 -14.96
N PRO A 28 26.58 13.85 -16.16
CA PRO A 28 26.89 15.28 -16.30
C PRO A 28 25.90 16.21 -15.57
N ILE A 29 24.61 15.83 -15.51
CA ILE A 29 23.57 16.59 -14.81
C ILE A 29 23.80 16.53 -13.30
N ALA A 30 24.11 15.34 -12.77
CA ALA A 30 24.38 15.17 -11.34
C ALA A 30 25.62 15.96 -10.87
N LYS A 31 26.69 15.97 -11.68
CA LYS A 31 27.89 16.77 -11.40
C LYS A 31 27.61 18.27 -11.43
N SER A 32 26.86 18.75 -12.42
CA SER A 32 26.44 20.16 -12.52
C SER A 32 25.56 20.60 -11.33
N ALA A 33 24.66 19.73 -10.88
CA ALA A 33 23.83 19.99 -9.70
C ALA A 33 24.68 20.06 -8.41
N SER A 34 25.66 19.16 -8.24
CA SER A 34 26.61 19.21 -7.11
C SER A 34 27.40 20.52 -7.08
N GLU A 35 27.94 20.96 -8.21
CA GLU A 35 28.68 22.23 -8.30
C GLU A 35 27.80 23.44 -7.93
N SER A 36 26.55 23.43 -8.39
CA SER A 36 25.58 24.48 -8.08
C SER A 36 25.24 24.52 -6.58
N LEU A 37 25.06 23.35 -5.95
CA LEU A 37 24.86 23.23 -4.51
C LEU A 37 26.07 23.74 -3.70
N SER A 38 27.29 23.44 -4.14
CA SER A 38 28.51 23.97 -3.50
C SER A 38 28.65 25.49 -3.64
N LYS A 39 28.13 26.10 -4.72
CA LYS A 39 28.06 27.57 -4.81
C LYS A 39 27.10 28.16 -3.78
N VAL A 40 25.96 27.52 -3.54
CA VAL A 40 25.00 27.92 -2.51
C VAL A 40 25.61 27.80 -1.11
N GLU A 41 26.33 26.71 -0.83
CA GLU A 41 27.07 26.53 0.43
C GLU A 41 28.07 27.68 0.67
N ASN A 42 28.87 28.01 -0.35
CA ASN A 42 29.83 29.12 -0.28
C ASN A 42 29.14 30.47 -0.12
N ALA A 43 27.98 30.68 -0.74
CA ALA A 43 27.21 31.91 -0.60
C ALA A 43 26.69 32.11 0.84
N ILE A 44 26.28 31.02 1.51
CA ILE A 44 25.91 31.04 2.92
C ILE A 44 27.14 31.29 3.81
N ALA A 45 28.25 30.61 3.55
CA ALA A 45 29.49 30.75 4.34
C ALA A 45 30.10 32.16 4.26
N THR A 46 29.98 32.82 3.11
CA THR A 46 30.46 34.19 2.87
C THR A 46 29.47 35.27 3.30
N GLY A 47 28.27 34.89 3.77
CA GLY A 47 27.24 35.81 4.24
C GLY A 47 26.47 36.55 3.13
N SER A 48 26.60 36.12 1.87
CA SER A 48 25.80 36.64 0.75
C SER A 48 24.36 36.11 0.77
N ILE A 49 24.13 34.95 1.39
CA ILE A 49 22.82 34.53 1.90
C ILE A 49 22.84 34.77 3.41
N SER A 50 21.85 35.52 3.92
CA SER A 50 21.84 35.85 5.34
C SER A 50 21.52 34.64 6.21
N VAL A 51 22.03 34.65 7.43
CA VAL A 51 21.76 33.59 8.42
C VAL A 51 20.27 33.54 8.75
N GLU A 52 19.56 34.66 8.70
CA GLU A 52 18.12 34.76 8.89
C GLU A 52 17.33 34.04 7.78
N GLN A 53 17.73 34.22 6.51
CA GLN A 53 17.11 33.53 5.38
C GLN A 53 17.33 32.02 5.44
N ALA A 54 18.54 31.59 5.80
CA ALA A 54 18.85 30.18 6.01
C ALA A 54 18.06 29.59 7.20
N SER A 55 17.90 30.35 8.29
CA SER A 55 17.12 29.96 9.46
C SER A 55 15.63 29.83 9.16
N GLU A 56 15.08 30.72 8.34
CA GLU A 56 13.68 30.63 7.91
C GLU A 56 13.43 29.41 7.02
N ALA A 57 14.36 29.11 6.10
CA ALA A 57 14.29 27.88 5.30
C ALA A 57 14.33 26.61 6.16
N ASN A 58 15.17 26.57 7.20
CA ASN A 58 15.20 25.46 8.17
C ASN A 58 13.85 25.30 8.88
N ARG A 59 13.25 26.40 9.38
CA ARG A 59 11.92 26.36 10.02
C ARG A 59 10.84 25.82 9.09
N HIS A 60 10.90 26.15 7.80
CA HIS A 60 9.94 25.63 6.82
C HIS A 60 10.08 24.12 6.64
N ILE A 61 11.31 23.61 6.54
CA ILE A 61 11.59 22.16 6.42
C ILE A 61 11.15 21.42 7.69
N GLU A 62 11.41 21.97 8.87
CA GLU A 62 10.96 21.40 10.15
C GLU A 62 9.43 21.29 10.18
N ARG A 63 8.71 22.35 9.79
CA ARG A 63 7.24 22.34 9.75
C ARG A 63 6.69 21.33 8.74
N LEU A 64 7.33 21.16 7.58
CA LEU A 64 6.94 20.13 6.62
C LEU A 64 7.15 18.72 7.20
N SER A 65 8.29 18.49 7.87
CA SER A 65 8.58 17.21 8.53
C SER A 65 7.59 16.89 9.65
N GLU A 66 7.10 17.89 10.38
CA GLU A 66 6.05 17.73 11.39
C GLU A 66 4.72 17.30 10.74
N ILE A 67 4.31 17.96 9.66
CA ILE A 67 3.09 17.63 8.91
C ILE A 67 3.14 16.19 8.39
N ASP A 68 4.27 15.80 7.78
CA ASP A 68 4.46 14.44 7.27
C ASP A 68 4.41 13.41 8.41
N SER A 69 5.04 13.71 9.54
CA SER A 69 5.02 12.84 10.73
C SER A 69 3.61 12.67 11.29
N ASP A 70 2.83 13.74 11.34
CA ASP A 70 1.45 13.69 11.83
C ASP A 70 0.52 12.96 10.86
N ALA A 71 0.71 13.12 9.55
CA ALA A 71 0.00 12.31 8.54
C ALA A 71 0.29 10.82 8.73
N LEU A 72 1.56 10.44 8.93
CA LEU A 72 1.94 9.05 9.21
C LEU A 72 1.37 8.54 10.52
N LYS A 73 1.28 9.37 11.57
CA LYS A 73 0.61 8.99 12.83
C LYS A 73 -0.87 8.73 12.61
N GLN A 74 -1.58 9.61 11.91
CA GLN A 74 -3.01 9.44 11.62
C GLN A 74 -3.30 8.18 10.81
N ILE A 75 -2.46 7.89 9.81
CA ILE A 75 -2.56 6.63 9.03
C ILE A 75 -2.33 5.42 9.93
N ASN A 76 -1.32 5.46 10.80
CA ASN A 76 -1.07 4.35 11.73
C ASN A 76 -2.19 4.18 12.76
N GLU A 77 -2.76 5.28 13.25
CA GLU A 77 -3.87 5.28 14.18
C GLU A 77 -5.13 4.69 13.54
N SER A 78 -5.47 5.10 12.31
CA SER A 78 -6.61 4.56 11.58
C SER A 78 -6.45 3.07 11.26
N LEU A 79 -5.27 2.63 10.82
CA LEU A 79 -4.96 1.22 10.60
C LEU A 79 -5.07 0.39 11.88
N ARG A 80 -4.57 0.91 13.01
CA ARG A 80 -4.71 0.23 14.31
C ARG A 80 -6.16 0.16 14.75
N ALA A 81 -6.95 1.21 14.54
CA ALA A 81 -8.37 1.22 14.83
C ALA A 81 -9.13 0.21 13.95
N GLU A 82 -8.77 0.08 12.67
CA GLU A 82 -9.34 -0.92 11.76
C GLU A 82 -9.00 -2.35 12.18
N ILE A 83 -7.74 -2.62 12.54
CA ILE A 83 -7.30 -3.94 13.03
C ILE A 83 -7.97 -4.28 14.37
N ALA A 84 -8.11 -3.30 15.26
CA ALA A 84 -8.77 -3.48 16.56
C ALA A 84 -10.29 -3.55 16.45
N SER A 85 -10.87 -3.14 15.31
CA SER A 85 -12.31 -3.18 15.09
C SER A 85 -12.83 -4.61 15.19
N GLN A 86 -13.77 -4.81 16.12
CA GLN A 86 -14.42 -6.09 16.35
C GLN A 86 -15.65 -6.31 15.45
N ASP A 87 -15.82 -5.49 14.41
CA ASP A 87 -16.99 -5.55 13.53
C ASP A 87 -17.19 -6.97 12.98
N ALA A 88 -18.32 -7.55 13.36
CA ALA A 88 -18.70 -8.89 12.98
C ALA A 88 -18.86 -9.00 11.45
N TYR A 89 -19.23 -7.92 10.76
CA TYR A 89 -19.39 -7.91 9.30
C TYR A 89 -18.04 -8.16 8.60
N VAL A 90 -16.99 -7.42 8.95
CA VAL A 90 -15.64 -7.56 8.35
C VAL A 90 -15.08 -8.97 8.59
N ARG A 91 -15.29 -9.54 9.77
CA ARG A 91 -14.78 -10.87 10.14
C ARG A 91 -15.61 -12.01 9.54
N ARG A 92 -16.92 -11.85 9.37
CA ARG A 92 -17.84 -12.91 8.92
C ARG A 92 -18.14 -12.88 7.43
N MET A 93 -18.08 -11.73 6.76
CA MET A 93 -18.42 -11.60 5.33
C MET A 93 -17.65 -12.62 4.48
N ARG A 94 -16.35 -12.70 4.78
CA ARG A 94 -15.38 -13.63 4.21
C ARG A 94 -15.80 -15.12 4.34
N PRO A 95 -15.98 -15.71 5.54
CA PRO A 95 -16.56 -17.05 5.69
C PRO A 95 -17.97 -17.21 5.10
N THR A 96 -18.80 -16.18 5.19
CA THR A 96 -20.21 -16.24 4.75
C THR A 96 -20.31 -16.42 3.24
N PHE A 97 -19.44 -15.74 2.48
CA PHE A 97 -19.31 -15.96 1.04
C PHE A 97 -18.94 -17.41 0.73
N GLY A 98 -17.95 -17.98 1.42
CA GLY A 98 -17.55 -19.38 1.24
C GLY A 98 -18.69 -20.37 1.53
N TYR A 99 -19.45 -20.16 2.61
CA TYR A 99 -20.58 -21.01 2.94
C TYR A 99 -21.73 -20.90 1.94
N LEU A 100 -22.05 -19.69 1.48
CA LEU A 100 -23.07 -19.48 0.45
C LEU A 100 -22.68 -20.16 -0.86
N MET A 101 -21.42 -20.03 -1.28
CA MET A 101 -20.89 -20.68 -2.48
C MET A 101 -20.93 -22.21 -2.38
N ALA A 102 -20.55 -22.77 -1.23
CA ALA A 102 -20.63 -24.22 -1.00
C ALA A 102 -22.09 -24.69 -1.05
N PHE A 103 -23.00 -23.96 -0.42
CA PHE A 103 -24.42 -24.28 -0.42
C PHE A 103 -25.04 -24.26 -1.82
N THR A 104 -24.80 -23.21 -2.61
CA THR A 104 -25.32 -23.12 -3.98
C THR A 104 -24.74 -24.19 -4.89
N TRP A 105 -23.44 -24.49 -4.74
CA TRP A 105 -22.81 -25.58 -5.47
C TRP A 105 -23.42 -26.93 -5.13
N THR A 106 -23.58 -27.25 -3.85
CA THR A 106 -24.22 -28.50 -3.42
C THR A 106 -25.63 -28.61 -3.98
N LEU A 107 -26.43 -27.54 -3.90
CA LEU A 107 -27.79 -27.53 -4.43
C LEU A 107 -27.81 -27.76 -5.94
N GLN A 108 -26.92 -27.11 -6.69
CA GLN A 108 -26.80 -27.28 -8.14
C GLN A 108 -26.39 -28.72 -8.50
N MET A 109 -25.39 -29.29 -7.82
CA MET A 109 -24.93 -30.66 -8.08
C MET A 109 -26.01 -31.69 -7.71
N SER A 110 -26.76 -31.48 -6.63
CA SER A 110 -27.89 -32.32 -6.26
C SER A 110 -29.01 -32.27 -7.30
N ALA A 111 -29.32 -31.09 -7.84
CA ALA A 111 -30.31 -30.95 -8.90
C ALA A 111 -29.90 -31.70 -10.17
N ILE A 112 -28.62 -31.59 -10.58
CA ILE A 112 -28.08 -32.33 -11.72
C ILE A 112 -28.17 -33.84 -11.47
N ALA A 113 -27.78 -34.31 -10.29
CA ALA A 113 -27.86 -35.72 -9.93
C ALA A 113 -29.30 -36.26 -9.98
N TYR A 114 -30.28 -35.47 -9.48
CA TYR A 114 -31.70 -35.82 -9.55
C TYR A 114 -32.16 -36.01 -11.01
N ILE A 115 -31.85 -35.04 -11.88
CA ILE A 115 -32.23 -35.10 -13.30
C ILE A 115 -31.61 -36.31 -14.00
N MET A 116 -30.34 -36.63 -13.70
CA MET A 116 -29.65 -37.78 -14.29
C MET A 116 -30.30 -39.13 -13.93
N VAL A 117 -31.00 -39.21 -12.79
CA VAL A 117 -31.67 -40.44 -12.33
C VAL A 117 -33.13 -40.48 -12.76
N PHE A 118 -33.86 -39.38 -12.59
CA PHE A 118 -35.33 -39.35 -12.72
C PHE A 118 -35.82 -38.72 -14.02
N GLU A 119 -35.02 -37.86 -14.67
CA GLU A 119 -35.42 -37.08 -15.86
C GLU A 119 -34.38 -37.17 -16.99
N ILE A 120 -33.94 -38.40 -17.30
CA ILE A 120 -32.89 -38.70 -18.28
C ILE A 120 -33.13 -38.03 -19.64
N ALA A 121 -34.39 -37.94 -20.08
CA ALA A 121 -34.76 -37.29 -21.34
C ALA A 121 -34.37 -35.80 -21.41
N GLN A 122 -34.32 -35.11 -20.27
CA GLN A 122 -33.95 -33.69 -20.17
C GLN A 122 -32.46 -33.48 -19.86
N ALA A 123 -31.73 -34.52 -19.47
CA ALA A 123 -30.35 -34.43 -19.03
C ALA A 123 -29.44 -33.71 -20.04
N SER A 124 -29.58 -33.99 -21.34
CA SER A 124 -28.76 -33.35 -22.38
C SER A 124 -28.98 -31.84 -22.47
N VAL A 125 -30.23 -31.38 -22.37
CA VAL A 125 -30.58 -29.95 -22.45
C VAL A 125 -30.05 -29.22 -21.23
N ILE A 126 -30.21 -29.81 -20.04
CA ILE A 126 -29.79 -29.18 -18.79
C ILE A 126 -28.27 -29.15 -18.64
N LEU A 127 -27.56 -30.21 -19.08
CA LEU A 127 -26.09 -30.21 -19.08
C LEU A 127 -25.51 -29.10 -19.98
N LYS A 128 -26.11 -28.85 -21.16
CA LYS A 128 -25.73 -27.72 -22.02
C LYS A 128 -25.97 -26.37 -21.35
N ALA A 129 -27.07 -26.22 -20.60
CA ALA A 129 -27.33 -25.00 -19.84
C ALA A 129 -26.31 -24.81 -18.72
N VAL A 130 -25.94 -25.87 -18.00
CA VAL A 130 -24.90 -25.84 -16.95
C VAL A 130 -23.52 -25.52 -17.52
N GLU A 131 -23.20 -26.02 -18.72
CA GLU A 131 -21.96 -25.69 -19.43
C GLU A 131 -21.83 -24.18 -19.65
N SER A 132 -22.91 -23.49 -20.00
CA SER A 132 -22.91 -22.03 -20.20
C SER A 132 -22.59 -21.24 -18.91
N LEU A 133 -22.86 -21.82 -17.74
CA LEU A 133 -22.58 -21.25 -16.41
C LEU A 133 -21.12 -21.49 -15.96
N SER A 134 -20.34 -22.29 -16.67
CA SER A 134 -18.96 -22.67 -16.29
C SER A 134 -18.03 -21.46 -16.11
N SER A 135 -18.21 -20.40 -16.90
CA SER A 135 -17.43 -19.17 -16.83
C SER A 135 -17.61 -18.45 -15.49
N ILE A 136 -18.85 -18.34 -15.00
CA ILE A 136 -19.16 -17.74 -13.68
C ILE A 136 -18.54 -18.57 -12.56
N TRP A 137 -18.61 -19.90 -12.66
CA TRP A 137 -18.02 -20.79 -11.66
C TRP A 137 -16.50 -20.71 -11.62
N ALA A 138 -15.83 -20.59 -12.77
CA ALA A 138 -14.39 -20.40 -12.84
C ALA A 138 -13.96 -19.12 -12.09
N VAL A 139 -14.68 -18.01 -12.29
CA VAL A 139 -14.40 -16.75 -11.58
C VAL A 139 -14.67 -16.91 -10.08
N ALA A 140 -15.82 -17.44 -9.70
CA ALA A 140 -16.22 -17.56 -8.30
C ALA A 140 -15.28 -18.47 -7.48
N LEU A 141 -14.86 -19.61 -8.06
CA LEU A 141 -13.89 -20.52 -7.44
C LEU A 141 -12.49 -19.91 -7.40
N SER A 142 -12.10 -19.09 -8.38
CA SER A 142 -10.81 -18.37 -8.33
C SER A 142 -10.77 -17.36 -7.18
N VAL A 143 -11.85 -16.60 -6.99
CA VAL A 143 -11.98 -15.67 -5.86
C VAL A 143 -11.92 -16.42 -4.53
N LEU A 144 -12.64 -17.55 -4.42
CA LEU A 144 -12.60 -18.40 -3.23
C LEU A 144 -11.19 -18.96 -2.97
N GLY A 145 -10.47 -19.38 -4.02
CA GLY A 145 -9.10 -19.90 -3.93
C GLY A 145 -8.11 -18.86 -3.39
N ILE A 146 -8.12 -17.64 -3.96
CA ILE A 146 -7.32 -16.50 -3.46
C ILE A 146 -7.68 -16.21 -2.01
N TYR A 147 -8.97 -16.25 -1.69
CA TYR A 147 -9.49 -15.96 -0.36
C TYR A 147 -8.97 -16.97 0.70
N VAL A 148 -9.01 -18.27 0.39
CA VAL A 148 -8.49 -19.34 1.27
C VAL A 148 -6.97 -19.25 1.42
N TYR A 149 -6.26 -18.94 0.33
CA TYR A 149 -4.80 -18.77 0.35
C TYR A 149 -4.39 -17.64 1.29
N LYS A 150 -4.97 -16.45 1.14
CA LYS A 150 -4.67 -15.29 2.01
C LYS A 150 -5.01 -15.54 3.47
N ARG A 151 -6.15 -16.19 3.75
CA ARG A 151 -6.49 -16.56 5.13
C ARG A 151 -5.50 -17.56 5.74
N SER A 152 -4.89 -18.41 4.93
CA SER A 152 -3.87 -19.35 5.39
C SER A 152 -2.55 -18.65 5.69
N GLU A 153 -2.20 -17.58 4.96
CA GLU A 153 -1.06 -16.71 5.30
C GLU A 153 -1.28 -15.97 6.62
N ASP A 154 -2.47 -15.41 6.86
CA ASP A 154 -2.80 -14.72 8.12
C ASP A 154 -2.56 -15.60 9.36
N LYS A 155 -2.75 -16.92 9.23
CA LYS A 155 -2.56 -17.90 10.31
C LYS A 155 -1.10 -18.25 10.58
N LYS A 156 -0.17 -17.98 9.66
CA LYS A 156 1.26 -18.27 9.84
C LYS A 156 1.97 -17.24 10.73
N LEU A 157 1.33 -16.09 10.95
CA LEU A 157 1.83 -15.01 11.80
C LEU A 157 1.45 -15.22 13.28
N TYR A 158 0.70 -16.28 13.60
CA TYR A 158 0.31 -16.69 14.95
C TYR A 158 0.97 -18.01 15.33
#